data_AF-A0A1E7GG51-F1
#
_entry.id   AF-A0A1E7GG51-F1
#
_cell.length_a   1.000
_cell.length_b   1.000
_cell.length_c   1.000
_cell.angle_alpha   90.00
_cell.angle_beta   90.00
_cell.angle_gamma   90.00
#
_symmetry.space_group_name_H-M   'P 1'
#
loop_
_entity.id
_entity.type
_entity.pdbx_description
1 polymer ?
#
loop_
_entity_poly.entity_id
_entity_poly.type
_entity_poly.pdbx_seq_one_letter_code
_entity_poly.pdbx_strand_id
1 'polypeptide(L)'
;MRNKKFDRLKKTIAILLVLCFALSVSVASASAADNRNCGENEYGYKDGYNKGYEDGKIRGQKDCEQYGSKDSLSKIPSPPDKYGWTKYYRDNYKCGYEKGFIGSYNQIRYNCLKLLLAISSR
;
A
#
# COMPACT_ATOMS: atom_id res chain seq x y z
N MET A 1 54.94 3.27 -5.75
CA MET A 1 54.12 2.90 -4.56
C MET A 1 52.62 3.19 -4.67
N ARG A 2 52.09 3.67 -5.83
CA ARG A 2 50.67 4.02 -6.02
C ARG A 2 49.75 2.78 -6.19
N ASN A 3 50.26 1.73 -6.85
CA ASN A 3 49.47 0.55 -7.20
C ASN A 3 49.08 -0.30 -5.97
N LYS A 4 49.98 -0.47 -4.98
CA LYS A 4 49.66 -1.18 -3.72
C LYS A 4 48.50 -0.56 -2.93
N LYS A 5 48.35 0.77 -2.96
CA LYS A 5 47.23 1.46 -2.29
C LYS A 5 45.92 1.27 -3.06
N PHE A 6 45.99 1.32 -4.39
CA PHE A 6 44.83 1.13 -5.26
C PHE A 6 44.31 -0.31 -5.23
N ASP A 7 45.19 -1.30 -5.17
CA ASP A 7 44.80 -2.71 -5.03
C ASP A 7 44.17 -2.99 -3.66
N ARG A 8 44.70 -2.39 -2.59
CA ARG A 8 44.07 -2.44 -1.27
C ARG A 8 42.70 -1.79 -1.27
N LEU A 9 42.54 -0.62 -1.91
CA LEU A 9 41.27 0.08 -2.03
C LEU A 9 40.24 -0.76 -2.81
N LYS A 10 40.62 -1.32 -3.97
CA LYS A 10 39.77 -2.22 -4.74
C LYS A 10 39.33 -3.45 -3.94
N LYS A 11 40.25 -4.03 -3.16
CA LYS A 11 39.94 -5.19 -2.31
C LYS A 11 38.97 -4.83 -1.19
N THR A 12 39.15 -3.67 -0.56
CA THR A 12 38.22 -3.18 0.47
C THR A 12 36.83 -2.89 -0.11
N ILE A 13 36.75 -2.25 -1.28
CA ILE A 13 35.47 -1.95 -1.95
C ILE A 13 34.77 -3.26 -2.36
N ALA A 14 35.50 -4.24 -2.90
CA ALA A 14 34.93 -5.54 -3.26
C ALA A 14 34.36 -6.28 -2.04
N ILE A 15 35.08 -6.27 -0.91
CA ILE A 15 34.60 -6.86 0.35
C ILE A 15 33.34 -6.14 0.83
N LEU A 16 33.34 -4.80 0.80
CA LEU A 16 32.20 -3.99 1.25
C LEU A 16 30.95 -4.24 0.38
N LEU A 17 31.13 -4.38 -0.93
CA LEU A 17 30.04 -4.69 -1.87
C LEU A 17 29.47 -6.09 -1.63
N VAL A 18 30.31 -7.10 -1.37
CA VAL A 18 29.85 -8.45 -1.02
C VAL A 18 29.10 -8.45 0.32
N LEU A 19 29.58 -7.69 1.31
CA LEU A 19 28.91 -7.51 2.59
C LEU A 19 27.55 -6.80 2.43
N CYS A 20 27.48 -5.73 1.65
CA CYS A 20 26.23 -5.05 1.33
C CYS A 20 25.25 -5.97 0.57
N PHE A 21 25.75 -6.79 -0.36
CA PHE A 21 24.92 -7.73 -1.12
C PHE A 21 24.34 -8.84 -0.22
N ALA A 22 25.14 -9.33 0.73
CA ALA A 22 24.69 -10.30 1.74
C ALA A 22 23.66 -9.69 2.72
N LEU A 23 23.82 -8.41 3.08
CA LEU A 23 22.89 -7.69 3.96
C LEU A 23 21.63 -7.19 3.25
N SER A 24 21.62 -7.07 1.93
CA SER A 24 20.40 -6.77 1.16
C SER A 24 19.42 -7.94 1.11
N VAL A 25 19.82 -9.13 1.55
CA VAL A 25 18.89 -10.23 1.85
C VAL A 25 18.42 -10.05 3.28
N SER A 26 17.19 -9.55 3.44
CA SER A 26 16.44 -9.40 4.72
C SER A 26 16.54 -8.04 5.41
N VAL A 27 15.99 -7.01 4.77
CA VAL A 27 14.90 -6.29 5.43
C VAL A 27 13.75 -6.25 4.43
N ALA A 28 13.00 -7.35 4.36
CA ALA A 28 11.60 -7.20 4.04
C ALA A 28 11.06 -6.24 5.10
N SER A 29 10.75 -5.01 4.71
CA SER A 29 9.83 -4.18 5.47
C SER A 29 8.57 -5.01 5.60
N ALA A 30 8.48 -5.75 6.70
CA ALA A 30 7.21 -6.23 7.18
C ALA A 30 6.44 -4.96 7.57
N SER A 31 5.83 -4.31 6.56
CA SER A 31 4.53 -3.74 6.83
C SER A 31 3.77 -4.92 7.41
N ALA A 32 3.50 -4.88 8.71
CA ALA A 32 2.52 -5.78 9.28
C ALA A 32 1.24 -5.49 8.50
N ALA A 33 1.04 -6.20 7.39
CA ALA A 33 -0.27 -6.54 6.91
C ALA A 33 -0.84 -7.27 8.10
N ASP A 34 -1.56 -6.53 8.92
CA ASP A 34 -2.24 -7.01 10.10
C ASP A 34 -3.04 -8.19 9.58
N ASN A 35 -2.55 -9.42 9.81
CA ASN A 35 -3.19 -10.65 9.35
C ASN A 35 -4.37 -10.88 10.28
N ARG A 36 -5.25 -9.88 10.33
CA ARG A 36 -6.56 -9.96 10.92
C ARG A 36 -7.19 -11.09 10.12
N ASN A 37 -7.46 -12.19 10.81
CA ASN A 37 -8.24 -13.27 10.23
C ASN A 37 -9.66 -12.74 10.13
N CYS A 38 -9.92 -11.99 9.06
CA CYS A 38 -11.20 -11.37 8.82
C CYS A 38 -12.11 -12.49 8.35
N GLY A 39 -13.18 -12.77 9.09
CA GLY A 39 -14.18 -13.69 8.59
C GLY A 39 -14.87 -13.06 7.41
N GLU A 40 -14.36 -13.31 6.20
CA GLU A 40 -14.85 -12.68 4.95
C GLU A 40 -16.33 -13.01 4.68
N ASN A 41 -16.83 -14.07 5.31
CA ASN A 41 -18.22 -14.50 5.25
C ASN A 41 -19.12 -13.84 6.29
N GLU A 42 -18.57 -13.01 7.19
CA GLU A 42 -19.32 -12.37 8.27
C GLU A 42 -20.03 -11.10 7.81
N TYR A 43 -21.17 -10.82 8.44
CA TYR A 43 -21.95 -9.61 8.18
C TYR A 43 -21.14 -8.33 8.37
N GLY A 44 -20.36 -8.24 9.46
CA GLY A 44 -19.51 -7.07 9.71
C GLY A 44 -18.52 -6.82 8.60
N TYR A 45 -17.86 -7.87 8.10
CA TYR A 45 -16.92 -7.77 6.99
C TYR A 45 -17.60 -7.26 5.71
N LYS A 46 -18.73 -7.85 5.32
CA LYS A 46 -19.45 -7.46 4.09
C LYS A 46 -19.93 -6.01 4.15
N ASP A 47 -20.48 -5.59 5.28
CA ASP A 47 -20.93 -4.22 5.50
C ASP A 47 -19.75 -3.23 5.44
N GLY A 48 -18.65 -3.59 6.10
CA GLY A 48 -17.40 -2.83 6.07
C GLY A 48 -16.88 -2.70 4.65
N TYR A 49 -16.79 -3.81 3.92
CA TYR A 49 -16.31 -3.88 2.55
C TYR A 49 -17.10 -2.97 1.63
N ASN A 50 -18.44 -3.06 1.64
CA ASN A 50 -19.28 -2.23 0.80
C ASN A 50 -19.10 -0.73 1.11
N LYS A 51 -19.01 -0.37 2.40
CA LYS A 51 -18.79 1.03 2.78
C LYS A 51 -17.40 1.53 2.35
N GLY A 52 -16.37 0.73 2.61
CA GLY A 52 -15.00 1.02 2.22
C GLY A 52 -14.88 1.18 0.70
N TYR A 53 -15.54 0.30 -0.06
CA TYR A 53 -15.56 0.34 -1.52
C TYR A 53 -16.12 1.66 -2.06
N GLU A 54 -17.23 2.16 -1.52
CA GLU A 54 -17.77 3.45 -1.96
C GLU A 54 -16.87 4.63 -1.55
N ASP A 55 -16.32 4.62 -0.33
CA ASP A 55 -15.43 5.67 0.13
C ASP A 55 -14.11 5.71 -0.67
N GLY A 56 -13.57 4.53 -1.02
CA GLY A 56 -12.37 4.37 -1.83
C GLY A 56 -12.57 4.88 -3.26
N LYS A 57 -13.75 4.68 -3.87
CA LYS A 57 -14.10 5.25 -5.18
C LYS A 57 -14.07 6.77 -5.15
N ILE A 58 -14.78 7.35 -4.17
CA ILE A 58 -14.88 8.80 -4.01
C ILE A 58 -13.48 9.39 -3.79
N ARG A 59 -12.67 8.77 -2.93
CA ARG A 59 -11.32 9.27 -2.65
C ARG A 59 -10.39 9.11 -3.86
N GLY A 60 -10.44 7.96 -4.54
CA GLY A 60 -9.64 7.70 -5.74
C GLY A 60 -9.93 8.69 -6.86
N GLN A 61 -11.21 9.06 -7.03
CA GLN A 61 -11.64 10.04 -8.02
C GLN A 61 -11.13 11.45 -7.67
N LYS A 62 -11.32 11.89 -6.42
CA LYS A 62 -10.80 13.18 -5.96
C LYS A 62 -9.28 13.29 -6.11
N ASP A 63 -8.57 12.23 -5.74
CA ASP A 63 -7.12 12.17 -5.88
C ASP A 63 -6.69 12.16 -7.36
N CYS A 64 -7.47 11.54 -8.26
CA CYS A 64 -7.25 11.64 -9.72
C CYS A 64 -7.36 13.06 -10.23
N GLU A 65 -8.43 13.76 -9.85
CA GLU A 65 -8.68 15.14 -10.27
C GLU A 65 -7.61 16.10 -9.72
N GLN A 66 -7.17 15.88 -8.48
CA GLN A 66 -6.22 16.77 -7.81
C GLN A 66 -4.75 16.49 -8.16
N TYR A 67 -4.35 15.22 -8.25
CA TYR A 67 -2.94 14.83 -8.35
C TYR A 67 -2.60 14.08 -9.64
N GLY A 68 -3.58 13.80 -10.50
CA GLY A 68 -3.38 13.05 -11.73
C GLY A 68 -2.77 11.67 -11.45
N SER A 69 -1.62 11.39 -12.05
CA SER A 69 -0.89 10.11 -11.93
C SER A 69 -0.05 9.95 -10.66
N LYS A 70 0.12 10.99 -9.84
CA LYS A 70 0.97 10.92 -8.64
C LYS A 70 0.30 10.13 -7.52
N ASP A 71 1.05 9.26 -6.85
CA ASP A 71 0.54 8.59 -5.66
C ASP A 71 0.27 9.60 -4.53
N SER A 72 -0.88 9.48 -3.88
CA SER A 72 -1.39 10.43 -2.88
C SER A 72 -2.04 9.74 -1.68
N LEU A 73 -2.15 8.41 -1.66
CA LEU A 73 -2.76 7.71 -0.54
C LEU A 73 -1.75 7.54 0.59
N SER A 74 -1.78 8.47 1.54
CA SER A 74 -0.93 8.38 2.74
C SER A 74 -1.53 7.52 3.85
N LYS A 75 -2.87 7.47 3.95
CA LYS A 75 -3.58 6.73 5.01
C LYS A 75 -5.02 6.40 4.62
N ILE A 76 -5.46 5.18 4.95
CA ILE A 76 -6.87 4.78 4.85
C ILE A 76 -7.63 5.44 6.02
N PRO A 77 -8.75 6.14 5.75
CA PRO A 77 -9.56 6.72 6.81
C PRO A 77 -10.08 5.62 7.74
N SER A 78 -10.13 5.91 9.03
CA SER A 78 -10.75 4.97 9.98
C SER A 78 -12.26 4.93 9.71
N PRO A 79 -12.87 3.74 9.61
CA PRO A 79 -14.30 3.62 9.45
C PRO A 79 -15.05 4.18 10.66
N PRO A 80 -16.34 4.53 10.50
CA PRO A 80 -17.17 4.96 11.62
C PRO A 80 -17.25 3.86 12.69
N ASP A 81 -17.11 4.27 13.95
CA ASP A 81 -17.33 3.41 15.11
C ASP A 81 -18.70 3.74 15.72
N LYS A 82 -19.61 2.77 15.71
CA LYS A 82 -20.98 2.95 16.20
C LYS A 82 -21.16 2.29 17.57
N TYR A 83 -21.81 3.03 18.47
CA TYR A 83 -22.27 2.49 19.74
C TYR A 83 -23.22 1.31 19.52
N GLY A 84 -23.03 0.23 20.28
CA GLY A 84 -23.84 -0.99 20.18
C GLY A 84 -23.26 -2.10 19.29
N TRP A 85 -22.21 -1.84 18.52
CA TRP A 85 -21.51 -2.93 17.82
C TRP A 85 -20.78 -3.83 18.81
N THR A 86 -20.76 -5.15 18.54
CA THR A 86 -19.90 -6.06 19.27
C THR A 86 -18.44 -5.82 18.87
N LYS A 87 -17.49 -6.18 19.73
CA LYS A 87 -16.06 -6.12 19.38
C LYS A 87 -15.78 -6.90 18.08
N TYR A 88 -16.35 -8.09 17.98
CA TYR A 88 -16.23 -8.96 16.82
C TYR A 88 -16.75 -8.33 15.53
N TYR A 89 -17.96 -7.72 15.57
CA TYR A 89 -18.49 -7.02 14.40
C TYR A 89 -17.60 -5.83 14.02
N ARG A 90 -17.14 -5.03 15.00
CA ARG A 90 -16.23 -3.89 14.77
C ARG A 90 -14.94 -4.32 14.08
N ASP A 91 -14.30 -5.37 14.56
CA ASP A 91 -13.01 -5.83 14.06
C ASP A 91 -13.15 -6.33 12.61
N ASN A 92 -14.20 -7.10 12.32
CA ASN A 92 -14.50 -7.56 10.97
C ASN A 92 -14.93 -6.42 10.03
N TYR A 93 -15.72 -5.46 10.53
CA TYR A 93 -16.10 -4.26 9.78
C TYR A 93 -14.88 -3.43 9.40
N LYS A 94 -13.95 -3.20 10.34
CA LYS A 94 -12.70 -2.48 10.08
C LYS A 94 -11.89 -3.15 8.98
N CYS A 95 -11.76 -4.47 9.06
CA CYS A 95 -11.04 -5.20 8.02
C CYS A 95 -11.73 -5.15 6.65
N GLY A 96 -13.04 -5.40 6.61
CA GLY A 96 -13.81 -5.30 5.38
C GLY A 96 -13.64 -3.92 4.74
N TYR A 97 -13.79 -2.87 5.55
CA TYR A 97 -13.61 -1.48 5.13
C TYR A 97 -12.25 -1.22 4.51
N GLU A 98 -11.16 -1.62 5.16
CA GLU A 98 -9.81 -1.45 4.64
C GLU A 98 -9.64 -2.14 3.28
N LYS A 99 -10.10 -3.40 3.15
CA LYS A 99 -10.01 -4.15 1.89
C LYS A 99 -10.85 -3.54 0.77
N GLY A 100 -12.10 -3.18 1.06
CA GLY A 100 -13.00 -2.55 0.09
C GLY A 100 -12.46 -1.20 -0.38
N PHE A 101 -11.94 -0.39 0.55
CA PHE A 101 -11.36 0.91 0.26
C PHE A 101 -10.15 0.80 -0.67
N ILE A 102 -9.17 -0.05 -0.34
CA ILE A 102 -7.98 -0.23 -1.18
C ILE A 102 -8.36 -0.74 -2.56
N GLY A 103 -9.24 -1.75 -2.63
CA GLY A 103 -9.65 -2.37 -3.89
C GLY A 103 -10.22 -1.34 -4.86
N SER A 104 -11.19 -0.55 -4.40
CA SER A 104 -11.86 0.42 -5.26
C SER A 104 -11.04 1.67 -5.52
N TYR A 105 -10.25 2.13 -4.54
CA TYR A 105 -9.30 3.23 -4.72
C TYR A 105 -8.31 2.89 -5.83
N ASN A 106 -7.64 1.74 -5.74
CA ASN A 106 -6.66 1.30 -6.72
C ASN A 106 -7.28 1.13 -8.10
N GLN A 107 -8.50 0.62 -8.20
CA GLN A 107 -9.22 0.51 -9.46
C GLN A 107 -9.45 1.88 -10.12
N ILE A 108 -9.91 2.89 -9.36
CA ILE A 108 -10.10 4.24 -9.88
C ILE A 108 -8.77 4.89 -10.27
N ARG A 109 -7.74 4.78 -9.42
CA ARG A 109 -6.40 5.32 -9.73
C ARG A 109 -5.83 4.68 -10.99
N TYR A 110 -5.94 3.37 -11.15
CA TYR A 110 -5.51 2.68 -12.37
C TYR A 110 -6.20 3.22 -13.63
N ASN A 111 -7.53 3.37 -13.58
CA ASN A 111 -8.29 3.93 -14.70
C ASN A 111 -7.90 5.38 -15.00
N CYS A 112 -7.65 6.19 -13.97
CA CYS A 112 -7.14 7.55 -14.09
C CYS A 112 -5.80 7.59 -14.84
N LEU A 113 -4.82 6.78 -14.42
CA LEU A 113 -3.52 6.69 -15.08
C LEU A 113 -3.67 6.26 -16.54
N LYS A 114 -4.50 5.26 -16.82
CA LYS A 114 -4.76 4.77 -18.18
C LYS A 114 -5.32 5.88 -19.08
N LEU A 115 -6.26 6.68 -18.58
CA LEU A 115 -6.85 7.80 -19.32
C LEU A 115 -5.82 8.89 -19.59
N LEU A 116 -5.02 9.27 -18.59
CA LEU A 116 -3.98 10.30 -18.72
C LEU A 116 -2.92 9.89 -19.75
N LEU A 117 -2.50 8.63 -19.75
CA LEU A 117 -1.56 8.10 -20.73
C LEU A 117 -2.13 8.20 -22.16
N ALA A 118 -3.40 7.84 -22.34
CA ALA A 118 -4.07 7.92 -23.65
C ALA A 118 -4.18 9.35 -24.19
N ILE A 119 -4.30 10.36 -23.31
CA ILE A 119 -4.30 11.78 -23.69
C ILE A 119 -2.89 12.23 -24.06
N SER A 120 -1.86 11.81 -23.32
CA SER A 120 -0.46 12.20 -23.58
C SER A 120 0.14 11.62 -24.87
N SER A 121 -0.48 10.57 -25.42
CA SER A 121 -0.04 9.91 -26.65
C SER A 121 -0.71 10.46 -27.92
N ARG A 122 -1.50 11.53 -27.81
CA ARG A 122 -2.08 12.27 -28.95
C ARG A 122 -1.40 13.62 -29.09
#